data_AF-A0A8H4ER31-F1
#
_entry.id   AF-A0A8H4ER31-F1
#
_cell.length_a   1.000
_cell.length_b   1.000
_cell.length_c   1.000
_cell.angle_alpha   90.00
_cell.angle_beta   90.00
_cell.angle_gamma   90.00
#
_symmetry.space_group_name_H-M   'P 1'
#
loop_
_entity.id
_entity.type
_entity.pdbx_description
1 polymer ?
#
loop_
_entity_poly.entity_id
_entity_poly.type
_entity_poly.pdbx_seq_one_letter_code
_entity_poly.pdbx_strand_id
1 'polypeptide(L)'
;MIDLLDNIIPAVLDIYAVLFRSGSFNEYLETIFHIRTFALRWKCKNYNKAPLAFLSDIFYWEQNNYPMKEAIKLFLVNFNNYWIENIHSRIRASTTCKDNANDIQKQAYLLDANKHSAFKEAFMNTKYYSYLPSE
;
A
#
# COMPACT_ATOMS: atom_id res chain seq x y z
N MET A 1 -23.93 14.40 -1.17
CA MET A 1 -23.10 15.41 -0.46
C MET A 1 -22.38 14.77 0.72
N ILE A 2 -23.10 14.10 1.63
CA ILE A 2 -22.58 13.20 2.69
C ILE A 2 -21.51 12.25 2.12
N ASP A 3 -21.82 11.55 1.04
CA ASP A 3 -20.89 10.62 0.38
C ASP A 3 -19.58 11.20 -0.17
N LEU A 4 -19.57 12.48 -0.53
CA LEU A 4 -18.37 13.14 -1.04
C LEU A 4 -17.42 13.46 0.12
N LEU A 5 -17.97 13.93 1.23
CA LEU A 5 -17.22 14.35 2.41
C LEU A 5 -16.81 13.15 3.28
N ASP A 6 -17.66 12.14 3.41
CA ASP A 6 -17.43 11.04 4.35
C ASP A 6 -16.64 9.89 3.73
N ASN A 7 -16.78 9.67 2.42
CA ASN A 7 -16.10 8.57 1.73
C ASN A 7 -15.02 9.04 0.76
N ILE A 8 -15.29 10.05 -0.08
CA ILE A 8 -14.39 10.40 -1.20
C ILE A 8 -13.21 11.27 -0.75
N ILE A 9 -13.42 12.28 0.10
CA ILE A 9 -12.35 13.19 0.54
C ILE A 9 -11.33 12.48 1.44
N PRO A 10 -11.73 11.74 2.50
CA PRO A 10 -10.81 10.92 3.29
C PRO A 10 -10.15 9.84 2.45
N ALA A 11 -10.89 9.24 1.49
CA ALA A 11 -10.31 8.29 0.57
C ALA A 11 -9.17 8.92 -0.26
N VAL A 12 -9.40 10.09 -0.85
CA VAL A 12 -8.42 10.69 -1.77
C VAL A 12 -7.21 11.27 -1.02
N LEU A 13 -7.41 11.84 0.17
CA LEU A 13 -6.35 12.54 0.90
C LEU A 13 -5.59 11.61 1.86
N ASP A 14 -6.29 10.74 2.57
CA ASP A 14 -5.72 10.03 3.72
C ASP A 14 -5.48 8.53 3.46
N ILE A 15 -6.07 7.91 2.42
CA ILE A 15 -5.83 6.48 2.10
C ILE A 15 -4.35 6.15 2.09
N TYR A 16 -3.55 7.02 1.46
CA TYR A 16 -2.14 6.75 1.32
C TYR A 16 -1.40 6.78 2.66
N ALA A 17 -1.70 7.79 3.49
CA ALA A 17 -1.12 7.92 4.81
C ALA A 17 -1.58 6.78 5.73
N VAL A 18 -2.85 6.44 5.70
CA VAL A 18 -3.42 5.38 6.54
C VAL A 18 -2.89 4.00 6.13
N LEU A 19 -2.93 3.65 4.85
CA LEU A 19 -2.50 2.32 4.38
C LEU A 19 -1.00 2.07 4.52
N PHE A 20 -0.16 3.09 4.26
CA PHE A 20 1.28 2.89 4.10
C PHE A 20 2.15 3.57 5.15
N ARG A 21 1.58 4.39 6.04
CA ARG A 21 2.36 5.18 7.02
C ARG A 21 1.82 5.15 8.46
N SER A 22 0.52 4.95 8.69
CA SER A 22 -0.06 5.06 10.04
C SER A 22 0.39 3.94 10.99
N GLY A 23 0.53 2.71 10.49
CA GLY A 23 0.70 1.52 11.33
C GLY A 23 -0.55 1.19 12.18
N SER A 24 -1.65 1.95 12.04
CA SER A 24 -2.87 1.76 12.81
C SER A 24 -3.74 0.69 12.15
N PHE A 25 -3.83 -0.48 12.78
CA PHE A 25 -4.57 -1.62 12.23
C PHE A 25 -6.08 -1.36 12.10
N ASN A 26 -6.66 -0.63 13.04
CA ASN A 26 -8.09 -0.31 12.99
C ASN A 26 -8.40 0.65 11.84
N GLU A 27 -7.63 1.73 11.70
CA GLU A 27 -7.77 2.68 10.60
C GLU A 27 -7.48 2.02 9.25
N TYR A 28 -6.50 1.10 9.20
CA TYR A 28 -6.21 0.32 8.01
C TYR A 28 -7.41 -0.51 7.57
N LEU A 29 -8.05 -1.27 8.47
CA LEU A 29 -9.22 -2.08 8.14
C LEU A 29 -10.41 -1.22 7.70
N GLU A 30 -10.66 -0.12 8.39
CA GLU A 30 -11.70 0.84 8.02
C GLU A 30 -11.45 1.40 6.61
N THR A 31 -10.20 1.74 6.31
CA THR A 31 -9.79 2.23 4.99
C THR A 31 -9.97 1.19 3.90
N ILE A 32 -9.63 -0.09 4.15
CA ILE A 32 -9.89 -1.19 3.19
C ILE A 32 -11.40 -1.36 2.96
N PHE A 33 -12.22 -1.20 3.99
CA PHE A 33 -13.68 -1.23 3.85
C PHE A 33 -14.22 -0.06 3.02
N HIS A 34 -13.69 1.15 3.22
CA HIS A 34 -14.01 2.31 2.38
C HIS A 34 -13.59 2.11 0.91
N ILE A 35 -12.39 1.59 0.65
CA ILE A 35 -11.92 1.25 -0.70
C ILE A 35 -12.84 0.22 -1.36
N ARG A 36 -13.26 -0.81 -0.62
CA ARG A 36 -14.21 -1.81 -1.13
C ARG A 36 -15.53 -1.15 -1.52
N THR A 37 -16.07 -0.29 -0.67
CA THR A 37 -17.34 0.40 -0.89
C THR A 37 -17.25 1.29 -2.12
N PHE A 38 -16.14 2.03 -2.27
CA PHE A 38 -15.85 2.83 -3.46
C PHE A 38 -15.77 1.97 -4.73
N ALA A 39 -14.99 0.89 -4.70
CA ALA A 39 -14.82 -0.02 -5.83
C ALA A 39 -16.13 -0.70 -6.25
N LEU A 40 -16.96 -1.09 -5.28
CA LEU A 40 -18.28 -1.68 -5.54
C LEU A 40 -19.21 -0.66 -6.21
N ARG A 41 -19.28 0.56 -5.67
CA ARG A 41 -20.15 1.62 -6.16
C ARG A 41 -19.78 2.07 -7.58
N TRP A 42 -18.49 2.25 -7.86
CA TRP A 42 -18.00 2.61 -9.18
C TRP A 42 -17.95 1.42 -10.16
N LYS A 43 -18.43 0.24 -9.75
CA LYS A 43 -18.43 -0.99 -10.56
C LYS A 43 -17.03 -1.37 -11.06
N CYS A 44 -16.00 -1.11 -10.25
CA CYS A 44 -14.61 -1.50 -10.50
C CYS A 44 -14.44 -3.01 -10.32
N LYS A 45 -14.84 -3.79 -11.34
CA LYS A 45 -14.91 -5.27 -11.30
C LYS A 45 -13.58 -5.96 -10.96
N ASN A 46 -12.45 -5.30 -11.20
CA ASN A 46 -11.13 -5.86 -10.93
C ASN A 46 -10.68 -5.62 -9.48
N TYR A 47 -11.18 -4.57 -8.83
CA TYR A 47 -10.68 -4.10 -7.54
C TYR A 47 -11.64 -4.35 -6.38
N ASN A 48 -12.88 -4.78 -6.64
CA ASN A 48 -13.86 -5.05 -5.57
C ASN A 48 -13.60 -6.39 -4.83
N LYS A 49 -12.90 -7.34 -5.44
CA LYS A 49 -12.66 -8.68 -4.89
C LYS A 49 -11.52 -8.72 -3.89
N ALA A 50 -10.40 -8.04 -4.16
CA ALA A 50 -9.22 -8.12 -3.31
C ALA A 50 -9.45 -7.54 -1.89
N PRO A 51 -10.04 -6.34 -1.72
CA PRO A 51 -10.43 -5.83 -0.40
C PRO A 51 -11.43 -6.74 0.32
N LEU A 52 -12.37 -7.34 -0.41
CA LEU A 52 -13.35 -8.27 0.15
C LEU A 52 -12.70 -9.55 0.68
N ALA A 53 -11.80 -10.17 -0.12
CA ALA A 53 -11.08 -11.38 0.30
C ALA A 53 -10.24 -11.10 1.54
N PHE A 54 -9.49 -9.99 1.54
CA PHE A 54 -8.67 -9.58 2.68
C PHE A 54 -9.51 -9.39 3.96
N LEU A 55 -10.63 -8.66 3.88
CA LEU A 55 -11.53 -8.48 5.03
C LEU A 55 -12.13 -9.80 5.50
N SER A 56 -12.51 -10.68 4.57
CA SER A 56 -13.02 -12.02 4.88
C SER A 56 -12.00 -12.85 5.66
N ASP A 57 -10.74 -12.84 5.23
CA ASP A 57 -9.66 -13.59 5.89
C ASP A 57 -9.39 -13.05 7.30
N ILE A 58 -9.35 -11.72 7.48
CA ILE A 58 -9.16 -11.09 8.79
C ILE A 58 -10.28 -11.48 9.76
N PHE A 59 -11.54 -11.39 9.34
CA PHE A 59 -12.67 -11.76 10.19
C PHE A 59 -12.72 -13.26 10.48
N TYR A 60 -12.35 -14.10 9.51
CA TYR A 60 -12.23 -15.54 9.72
C TYR A 60 -11.15 -15.85 10.77
N TRP A 61 -9.99 -15.20 10.68
CA TRP A 61 -8.92 -15.39 11.67
C TRP A 61 -9.30 -14.88 13.05
N GLU A 62 -10.04 -13.77 13.14
CA GLU A 62 -10.57 -13.26 14.39
C GLU A 62 -11.54 -14.23 15.06
N GLN A 63 -12.52 -14.75 14.31
CA GLN A 63 -13.52 -15.67 14.82
C GLN A 63 -12.94 -17.00 15.31
N ASN A 64 -11.87 -17.47 14.65
CA ASN A 64 -11.23 -18.75 14.96
C ASN A 64 -9.95 -18.61 15.79
N ASN A 65 -9.64 -17.41 16.28
CA ASN A 65 -8.44 -17.12 17.09
C ASN A 65 -7.12 -17.57 16.43
N TYR A 66 -6.99 -17.37 15.11
CA TYR A 66 -5.75 -17.68 14.40
C TYR A 66 -4.67 -16.61 14.64
N PRO A 67 -3.39 -16.99 14.78
CA PRO A 67 -2.30 -16.05 15.05
C PRO A 67 -2.00 -15.09 13.89
N MET A 68 -2.55 -15.36 12.70
CA MET A 68 -2.30 -14.57 11.50
C MET A 68 -2.78 -13.12 11.62
N LYS A 69 -3.90 -12.86 12.32
CA LYS A 69 -4.40 -11.50 12.58
C LYS A 69 -3.36 -10.69 13.34
N GLU A 70 -2.83 -11.24 14.43
CA GLU A 70 -1.82 -10.56 15.25
C GLU A 70 -0.50 -10.39 14.51
N ALA A 71 -0.10 -11.37 13.67
CA ALA A 71 1.05 -11.22 12.80
C ALA A 71 0.88 -10.04 11.82
N ILE A 72 -0.27 -9.91 11.14
CA ILE A 72 -0.54 -8.79 10.25
C ILE A 72 -0.52 -7.46 11.00
N LYS A 73 -1.13 -7.40 12.18
CA LYS A 73 -1.11 -6.21 13.03
C LYS A 73 0.32 -5.81 13.42
N LEU A 74 1.17 -6.77 13.79
CA LEU A 74 2.57 -6.53 14.16
C LEU A 74 3.41 -6.06 12.97
N PHE A 75 3.20 -6.65 11.79
CA PHE A 75 3.96 -6.35 10.58
C PHE A 75 3.30 -5.30 9.68
N LEU A 76 2.24 -4.61 10.15
CA LEU A 76 1.49 -3.67 9.32
C LEU A 76 2.37 -2.54 8.79
N VAL A 77 3.31 -2.05 9.60
CA VAL A 77 4.28 -1.01 9.24
C VAL A 77 5.22 -1.44 8.10
N ASN A 78 5.36 -2.74 7.87
CA ASN A 78 6.14 -3.27 6.75
C ASN A 78 5.41 -3.12 5.41
N PHE A 79 4.08 -2.98 5.42
CA PHE A 79 3.29 -2.60 4.24
C PHE A 79 3.44 -1.10 3.98
N ASN A 80 4.68 -0.63 3.80
CA ASN A 80 4.95 0.75 3.40
C ASN A 80 5.24 0.83 1.90
N ASN A 81 4.99 2.00 1.32
CA ASN A 81 5.22 2.23 -0.11
C ASN A 81 6.58 2.90 -0.38
N TYR A 82 7.43 3.05 0.64
CA TYR A 82 8.71 3.77 0.55
C TYR A 82 9.58 3.24 -0.59
N TRP A 83 9.59 1.93 -0.79
CA TRP A 83 10.36 1.31 -1.86
C TRP A 83 9.84 1.72 -3.25
N ILE A 84 8.52 1.71 -3.47
CA ILE A 84 7.91 2.16 -4.73
C ILE A 84 8.21 3.65 -4.93
N GLU A 85 8.01 4.50 -3.91
CA GLU A 85 8.36 5.92 -3.98
C GLU A 85 9.82 6.15 -4.38
N ASN A 86 10.74 5.36 -3.82
CA ASN A 86 12.17 5.45 -4.12
C ASN A 86 12.49 5.03 -5.57
N ILE A 87 11.92 3.93 -6.05
CA ILE A 87 12.09 3.50 -7.45
C ILE A 87 11.52 4.54 -8.41
N HIS A 88 10.31 5.05 -8.14
CA HIS A 88 9.71 6.12 -8.95
C HIS A 88 10.59 7.37 -8.97
N SER A 89 11.19 7.74 -7.83
CA SER A 89 12.09 8.89 -7.73
C SER A 89 13.37 8.69 -8.54
N ARG A 90 13.96 7.48 -8.51
CA ARG A 90 15.14 7.14 -9.31
C ARG A 90 14.84 7.15 -10.80
N ILE A 91 13.71 6.56 -11.22
CA ILE A 91 13.28 6.59 -12.62
C ILE A 91 13.12 8.04 -13.08
N ARG A 92 12.41 8.88 -12.31
CA ARG A 92 12.19 10.29 -12.64
C ARG A 92 13.49 11.11 -12.69
N ALA A 93 14.47 10.80 -11.85
CA ALA A 93 15.78 11.46 -11.90
C ALA A 93 16.62 11.03 -13.12
N SER A 94 16.40 9.81 -13.62
CA SER A 94 17.09 9.26 -14.79
C SER A 94 16.40 9.53 -16.12
N THR A 95 15.19 10.09 -16.11
CA THR A 95 14.41 10.38 -17.32
C THR A 95 14.13 11.87 -17.49
N THR A 96 13.86 12.27 -18.71
CA THR A 96 13.54 13.64 -19.10
C THR A 96 12.13 13.75 -19.67
N CYS A 97 11.62 14.97 -19.79
CA CYS A 97 10.30 15.22 -20.38
C CYS A 97 10.19 14.85 -21.87
N LYS A 98 11.31 14.51 -22.52
CA LYS A 98 11.37 14.08 -23.93
C LYS A 98 11.35 12.55 -24.08
N ASP A 99 11.52 11.81 -22.99
CA ASP A 99 11.58 10.36 -23.02
C ASP A 99 10.17 9.79 -23.22
N ASN A 100 10.05 8.84 -24.14
CA ASN A 100 8.78 8.15 -24.36
C ASN A 100 8.63 6.95 -23.40
N ALA A 101 7.46 6.32 -23.43
CA ALA A 101 7.16 5.20 -22.53
C ALA A 101 8.17 4.03 -22.62
N ASN A 102 8.68 3.72 -23.81
CA ASN A 102 9.66 2.64 -24.01
C ASN A 102 11.01 2.99 -23.39
N ASP A 103 11.42 4.25 -23.46
CA ASP A 103 12.68 4.72 -22.88
C ASP A 103 12.60 4.69 -21.35
N ILE A 104 11.47 5.13 -20.77
CA ILE A 104 11.20 5.03 -19.33
C ILE A 104 11.23 3.56 -18.89
N GLN A 105 10.58 2.67 -19.64
CA GLN A 105 10.55 1.25 -19.32
C GLN A 105 11.95 0.61 -19.35
N LYS A 106 12.76 0.93 -20.36
CA LYS A 106 14.16 0.47 -20.43
C LYS A 106 14.99 0.99 -19.26
N GLN A 107 14.83 2.26 -18.87
CA GLN A 107 15.52 2.81 -17.70
C GLN A 107 15.11 2.11 -16.41
N ALA A 108 13.82 1.80 -16.23
CA ALA A 108 13.35 1.03 -15.08
C ALA A 108 14.03 -0.36 -15.01
N TYR A 109 14.10 -1.07 -16.14
CA TYR A 109 14.80 -2.36 -16.21
C TYR A 109 16.29 -2.25 -15.90
N LEU A 110 16.97 -1.21 -16.40
CA LEU A 110 18.39 -0.99 -16.09
C LEU A 110 18.62 -0.65 -14.61
N LEU A 111 17.74 0.14 -14.00
CA LEU A 111 17.81 0.50 -12.58
C LEU A 111 17.56 -0.68 -11.63
N ASP A 112 16.77 -1.67 -12.08
CA ASP A 112 16.51 -2.93 -11.40
C ASP A 112 17.65 -3.94 -11.61
N ALA A 113 18.13 -4.11 -12.85
CA ALA A 113 19.19 -5.05 -13.20
C ALA A 113 20.59 -4.65 -12.69
N ASN A 114 20.92 -3.36 -12.65
CA ASN A 114 22.23 -2.87 -12.19
C ASN A 114 22.42 -2.88 -10.67
N LYS A 115 21.42 -3.36 -9.91
CA LYS A 115 21.61 -3.69 -8.50
C LYS A 115 21.47 -5.20 -8.36
N HIS A 116 22.47 -5.87 -7.79
CA HIS A 116 22.19 -7.08 -7.01
C HIS A 116 21.03 -6.70 -6.07
N SER A 117 19.89 -7.31 -6.37
CA SER A 117 18.58 -6.68 -6.37
C SER A 117 18.24 -5.90 -5.09
N ALA A 118 18.35 -4.57 -5.13
CA ALA A 118 17.78 -3.71 -4.09
C ALA A 118 16.26 -3.91 -3.95
N PHE A 119 15.61 -4.40 -5.01
CA PHE A 119 14.26 -4.97 -4.94
C PHE A 119 14.21 -6.10 -3.90
N LYS A 120 14.97 -7.18 -4.10
CA LYS A 120 15.04 -8.31 -3.15
C LYS A 120 15.56 -7.90 -1.76
N GLU A 121 16.61 -7.09 -1.66
CA GLU A 121 17.14 -6.63 -0.37
C GLU A 121 16.16 -5.74 0.41
N ALA A 122 15.35 -4.92 -0.26
CA ALA A 122 14.32 -4.12 0.40
C ALA A 122 13.17 -4.96 0.97
N PHE A 123 12.88 -6.11 0.36
CA PHE A 123 11.89 -7.08 0.88
C PHE A 123 12.49 -8.13 1.83
N MET A 124 13.82 -8.32 1.84
CA MET A 124 14.50 -9.25 2.76
C MET A 124 14.94 -8.60 4.07
N ASN A 125 15.20 -7.29 4.09
CA ASN A 125 15.65 -6.58 5.29
C ASN A 125 14.47 -5.84 5.97
N THR A 126 13.94 -6.40 7.05
CA THR A 126 12.99 -5.71 7.94
C THR A 126 13.64 -4.45 8.50
N LYS A 127 13.17 -3.26 8.09
CA LYS A 127 13.60 -2.00 8.69
C LYS A 127 12.69 -1.68 9.88
N TYR A 128 13.29 -1.48 11.05
CA TYR A 128 12.60 -0.85 12.18
C TYR A 128 12.33 0.62 11.82
N TYR A 129 11.04 1.01 11.85
CA TYR A 129 10.60 2.37 11.61
C TYR A 129 10.80 3.20 12.88
N SER A 130 11.41 4.38 12.78
CA SER A 130 11.81 5.23 13.91
C SER A 130 10.64 5.91 14.65
N TYR A 131 9.42 5.39 14.56
CA TYR A 131 8.26 5.98 15.20
C TYR A 131 8.08 5.40 16.59
N LEU A 132 8.32 6.23 17.61
CA LEU A 132 7.88 5.98 18.97
C LEU A 132 6.45 6.53 19.11
N PRO A 133 5.47 5.70 19.49
CA PRO A 133 4.13 6.19 19.79
C PRO A 133 4.23 7.18 20.95
N SER A 134 3.63 8.36 20.81
CA SER A 134 3.42 9.26 21.94
C SER A 134 2.46 8.60 22.94
N GLU A 135 2.89 8.52 24.21
CA GLU A 135 2.09 8.07 25.36
C GLU A 135 0.84 8.91 25.61
#